data_AF-A0A1I7FB30-F1
#
_entry.id   AF-A0A1I7FB30-F1
#
_cell.length_a   1.000
_cell.length_b   1.000
_cell.length_c   1.000
_cell.angle_alpha   90.00
_cell.angle_beta   90.00
_cell.angle_gamma   90.00
#
_symmetry.space_group_name_H-M   'P 1'
#
loop_
_entity.id
_entity.type
_entity.pdbx_description
1 polymer ?
#
loop_
_entity_poly.entity_id
_entity_poly.type
_entity_poly.pdbx_seq_one_letter_code
_entity_poly.pdbx_strand_id
1 'polypeptide(L)'
;MPVVVALDVLGLYWKRDSDFVPVKDKTTIRLNVTLGGSVVELLATGARWYDTRTDKGGGGAIDLAMYLLRLDFVTAVKHCIKE
;
A
#
# COMPACT_ATOMS: atom_id res chain seq x y z
N MET A 1 -8.23 7.51 3.51
CA MET A 1 -7.61 7.56 2.16
C MET A 1 -7.48 6.14 1.63
N PRO A 2 -7.96 5.82 0.41
CA PRO A 2 -7.73 4.51 -0.22
C PRO A 2 -6.24 4.25 -0.45
N VAL A 3 -5.84 2.97 -0.45
CA VAL A 3 -4.42 2.55 -0.63
C VAL A 3 -3.82 3.12 -1.90
N VAL A 4 -4.54 3.08 -3.03
CA VAL A 4 -4.05 3.62 -4.31
C VAL A 4 -3.74 5.12 -4.23
N VAL A 5 -4.59 5.90 -3.56
CA VAL A 5 -4.36 7.34 -3.35
C VAL A 5 -3.18 7.57 -2.40
N ALA A 6 -3.02 6.71 -1.40
CA ALA A 6 -1.85 6.77 -0.51
C ALA A 6 -0.56 6.49 -1.27
N LEU A 7 -0.53 5.50 -2.15
CA LEU A 7 0.63 5.20 -2.99
C LEU A 7 0.98 6.39 -3.90
N ASP A 8 -0.02 7.04 -4.49
CA ASP A 8 0.17 8.23 -5.32
C ASP A 8 0.74 9.41 -4.51
N VAL A 9 0.22 9.65 -3.30
CA VAL A 9 0.74 10.69 -2.38
C VAL A 9 2.19 10.40 -1.97
N LEU A 10 2.53 9.14 -1.75
CA LEU A 10 3.89 8.71 -1.43
C LEU A 10 4.84 8.74 -2.64
N GLY A 11 4.34 9.06 -3.83
CA GLY A 11 5.14 9.09 -5.07
C GLY A 11 5.65 7.71 -5.49
N LEU A 12 4.98 6.65 -5.06
CA LEU A 12 5.38 5.28 -5.35
C LEU A 12 4.80 4.81 -6.68
N TYR A 13 5.63 4.19 -7.50
CA TYR A 13 5.15 3.53 -8.70
C TYR A 13 4.48 2.20 -8.36
N TRP A 14 3.26 2.01 -8.85
CA TRP A 14 2.50 0.79 -8.65
C TRP A 14 1.68 0.44 -9.89
N LYS A 15 1.36 -0.85 -10.03
CA LYS A 15 0.39 -1.33 -11.01
C LYS A 15 -0.61 -2.26 -10.36
N ARG A 16 -1.86 -2.21 -10.81
CA ARG A 16 -2.86 -3.21 -10.47
C ARG A 16 -2.52 -4.53 -11.18
N ASP A 17 -2.69 -5.65 -10.48
CA ASP A 17 -2.71 -6.98 -11.08
C ASP A 17 -4.10 -7.24 -11.69
N SER A 18 -4.18 -7.36 -13.02
CA SER A 18 -5.42 -7.60 -13.76
C SER A 18 -5.95 -9.02 -13.60
N ASP A 19 -5.07 -9.97 -13.27
CA ASP A 19 -5.37 -11.39 -13.26
C ASP A 19 -5.84 -11.84 -11.86
N PHE A 20 -5.73 -10.95 -10.86
CA PHE A 20 -6.20 -11.21 -9.52
C PHE A 20 -7.72 -11.23 -9.43
N VAL A 21 -8.27 -12.38 -9.00
CA VAL A 21 -9.70 -12.57 -8.73
C VAL A 21 -9.94 -12.68 -7.22
N PRO A 22 -10.64 -11.71 -6.59
CA PRO A 22 -10.92 -11.77 -5.16
C PRO A 22 -11.90 -12.88 -4.79
N VAL A 23 -11.57 -13.62 -3.72
CA VAL A 23 -12.41 -14.71 -3.21
C VAL A 23 -13.35 -14.24 -2.10
N LYS A 24 -12.82 -13.61 -1.04
CA LYS A 24 -13.58 -13.23 0.17
C LYS A 24 -14.33 -11.91 0.00
N ASP A 25 -13.60 -10.83 -0.24
CA ASP A 25 -14.16 -9.50 -0.46
C ASP A 25 -13.97 -9.11 -1.93
N LYS A 26 -15.08 -8.96 -2.66
CA LYS A 26 -15.08 -8.67 -4.10
C LYS A 26 -14.52 -7.30 -4.45
N THR A 27 -14.33 -6.43 -3.47
CA THR A 27 -13.69 -5.11 -3.64
C THR A 27 -12.18 -5.16 -3.45
N THR A 28 -11.62 -6.27 -2.96
CA THR A 28 -10.16 -6.45 -2.84
C THR A 28 -9.53 -6.43 -4.23
N ILE A 29 -8.47 -5.64 -4.36
CA ILE A 29 -7.58 -5.64 -5.54
C ILE A 29 -6.18 -6.04 -5.10
N ARG A 30 -5.39 -6.57 -6.04
CA ARG A 30 -3.96 -6.81 -5.81
C ARG A 30 -3.14 -5.74 -6.54
N LEU A 31 -2.15 -5.21 -5.84
CA LEU A 31 -1.26 -4.15 -6.29
C LEU A 31 0.19 -4.66 -6.25
N ASN A 32 0.97 -4.31 -7.27
CA ASN A 32 2.41 -4.54 -7.34
C ASN A 32 3.12 -3.19 -7.20
N VAL A 33 3.71 -2.93 -6.04
CA VAL A 33 4.38 -1.67 -5.70
C VAL A 33 5.88 -1.83 -5.88
N THR A 34 6.51 -0.96 -6.66
CA THR A 34 7.96 -1.03 -6.94
C THR A 34 8.75 -0.24 -5.89
N LEU A 35 9.69 -0.90 -5.23
CA LEU A 35 10.55 -0.32 -4.19
C LEU A 35 12.00 -0.76 -4.40
N GLY A 36 12.89 0.17 -4.71
CA GLY A 36 14.35 -0.05 -4.70
C GLY A 36 14.81 -1.29 -5.50
N GLY A 37 14.19 -1.57 -6.65
CA GLY A 37 14.50 -2.75 -7.48
C GLY A 37 13.76 -4.03 -7.11
N SER A 38 12.88 -3.99 -6.11
CA SER A 38 12.00 -5.10 -5.71
C SER A 38 10.52 -4.73 -5.91
N VAL A 39 9.64 -5.73 -5.89
CA VAL A 39 8.18 -5.54 -5.98
C VAL A 39 7.51 -6.14 -4.75
N VAL A 40 6.74 -5.30 -4.05
CA VAL A 40 5.86 -5.69 -2.95
C VAL A 40 4.46 -5.94 -3.50
N GLU A 41 3.89 -7.10 -3.18
CA GLU A 41 2.51 -7.45 -3.52
C GLU A 41 1.60 -7.07 -2.35
N LEU A 42 0.62 -6.22 -2.58
CA LEU A 42 -0.38 -5.83 -1.58
C LEU A 42 -1.77 -6.24 -2.04
N LEU A 43 -2.53 -6.88 -1.15
CA LEU A 43 -3.98 -6.92 -1.23
C LEU A 43 -4.53 -5.63 -0.61
N ALA A 44 -5.34 -4.89 -1.35
CA ALA A 44 -5.92 -3.63 -0.92
C ALA A 44 -7.45 -3.69 -0.95
N THR A 45 -8.10 -3.30 0.16
CA THR A 45 -9.55 -3.14 0.28
C THR A 45 -9.82 -1.76 0.86
N GLY A 46 -10.16 -0.79 0.00
CA GLY A 46 -10.31 0.60 0.41
C GLY A 46 -9.01 1.16 1.01
N ALA A 47 -9.02 1.47 2.31
CA ALA A 47 -7.85 1.97 3.05
C ALA A 47 -7.02 0.86 3.73
N ARG A 48 -7.51 -0.38 3.75
CA ARG A 48 -6.80 -1.52 4.33
C ARG A 48 -5.87 -2.15 3.30
N TRP A 49 -4.71 -2.58 3.75
CA TRP A 49 -3.74 -3.29 2.93
C TRP A 49 -3.16 -4.48 3.69
N TYR A 50 -2.71 -5.48 2.95
CA TYR A 50 -2.07 -6.69 3.49
C TYR A 50 -1.04 -7.22 2.50
N ASP A 51 0.18 -7.42 2.99
CA ASP A 51 1.28 -8.06 2.28
C ASP A 51 1.26 -9.58 2.55
N THR A 52 0.92 -10.33 1.50
CA THR A 52 0.78 -11.79 1.56
C THR A 52 2.12 -12.51 1.75
N ARG A 53 3.24 -11.85 1.49
CA ARG A 53 4.59 -12.45 1.59
C ARG A 53 5.17 -12.33 2.99
N THR A 54 4.76 -11.32 3.75
CA THR A 54 5.30 -11.05 5.09
C THR A 54 4.28 -11.25 6.21
N ASP A 55 3.03 -11.56 5.87
CA ASP A 55 1.90 -11.67 6.80
C ASP A 55 1.70 -10.40 7.64
N LYS A 56 1.84 -9.25 7.01
CA LYS A 56 1.67 -7.93 7.63
C LYS A 56 0.58 -7.15 6.94
N GLY A 57 -0.18 -6.39 7.72
CA GLY A 57 -1.20 -5.52 7.18
C GLY A 57 -1.43 -4.30 8.04
N GLY A 58 -2.23 -3.39 7.52
CA GLY A 58 -2.55 -2.14 8.15
C GLY A 58 -3.83 -1.52 7.59
N GLY A 59 -4.22 -0.39 8.19
CA GLY A 59 -5.27 0.47 7.69
C GLY A 59 -4.85 1.93 7.73
N GLY A 60 -4.72 2.55 6.57
CA GLY A 60 -4.35 3.95 6.44
C GLY A 60 -3.26 4.21 5.41
N ALA A 61 -2.78 5.44 5.42
CA ALA A 61 -1.65 5.87 4.60
C ALA A 61 -0.34 5.97 5.41
N ILE A 62 -0.44 6.39 6.68
CA ILE A 62 0.71 6.56 7.56
C ILE A 62 1.36 5.20 7.86
N ASP A 63 0.54 4.21 8.23
CA ASP A 63 0.97 2.83 8.45
C ASP A 63 1.54 2.20 7.17
N LEU A 64 0.95 2.47 6.01
CA LEU A 64 1.45 2.03 4.72
C LEU A 64 2.83 2.65 4.41
N ALA A 65 3.00 3.94 4.68
CA ALA A 65 4.28 4.64 4.53
C ALA A 65 5.34 4.08 5.48
N MET A 66 5.01 3.88 6.75
CA MET A 66 5.89 3.22 7.72
C MET A 66 6.30 1.83 7.23
N TYR A 67 5.38 1.06 6.67
CA TYR A 67 5.64 -0.30 6.20
C TYR A 67 6.53 -0.34 4.96
N LEU A 68 6.14 0.37 3.89
CA LEU A 68 6.81 0.31 2.59
C LEU A 68 8.15 1.06 2.60
N LEU A 69 8.19 2.23 3.24
CA LEU A 69 9.35 3.11 3.24
C LEU A 69 10.23 2.94 4.50
N ARG A 70 9.82 2.07 5.44
CA ARG A 70 10.52 1.81 6.73
C ARG A 70 10.75 3.07 7.56
N LEU A 71 9.78 3.97 7.53
CA LEU A 71 9.83 5.25 8.25
C LEU A 71 9.34 5.09 9.68
N ASP A 72 9.84 5.96 10.57
CA ASP A 72 9.17 6.21 11.84
C ASP A 72 7.84 6.94 11.63
N PHE A 73 7.01 6.97 12.67
CA PHE A 73 5.67 7.56 12.60
C PHE A 73 5.68 9.03 12.21
N VAL A 74 6.58 9.85 12.77
CA VAL A 74 6.61 11.29 12.53
C VAL A 74 6.99 11.57 11.08
N THR A 75 8.00 10.86 10.57
CA THR A 75 8.41 10.98 9.17
C THR A 75 7.31 10.51 8.23
N ALA A 76 6.64 9.40 8.52
CA ALA A 76 5.51 8.90 7.72
C ALA A 76 4.33 9.89 7.67
N VAL A 77 4.01 10.56 8.78
CA VAL A 77 2.99 11.62 8.83
C VAL A 77 3.34 12.76 7.88
N LYS A 78 4.59 13.24 7.90
CA LYS A 78 5.05 14.31 7.00
C LYS A 78 4.89 13.96 5.52
N HIS A 79 5.12 12.70 5.14
CA HIS A 79 4.91 12.23 3.77
C HIS A 79 3.43 12.16 3.37
N CYS A 80 2.50 12.10 4.32
CA CYS A 80 1.06 11.98 4.04
C CYS A 80 0.32 13.32 4.10
N ILE A 81 0.95 14.37 4.61
CA ILE A 81 0.40 15.72 4.67
C ILE A 81 1.03 16.49 3.51
N LYS A 82 0.21 16.97 2.57
CA LYS A 82 0.69 17.95 1.57
C LYS A 82 1.03 19.23 2.32
N GLU A 83 2.27 19.71 2.19
CA GLU A 83 2.60 21.11 2.47
C GLU A 83 1.86 22.05 1.50
#